data_AF-A0AAV3ESM3-F1
#
_entry.id   AF-A0AAV3ESM3-F1
#
_cell.length_a   1.000
_cell.length_b   1.000
_cell.length_c   1.000
_cell.angle_alpha   90.00
_cell.angle_beta   90.00
_cell.angle_gamma   90.00
#
_symmetry.space_group_name_H-M   'P 1'
#
loop_
_entity.id
_entity.type
_entity.pdbx_description
1 polymer ?
#
loop_
_entity_poly.entity_id
_entity_poly.type
_entity_poly.pdbx_seq_one_letter_code
_entity_poly.pdbx_strand_id
1 'polypeptide(L)' 'MNHVKFEYQIMGIGRWISATVSLDIATKLAEEYTSYGWPVKIS' A
#
# COMPACT_ATOMS: atom_id res chain seq x y z
N MET A 1 -13.99 6.38 -11.34
CA MET A 1 -12.71 5.78 -10.90
C MET A 1 -12.91 5.37 -9.45
N ASN A 2 -12.77 4.09 -9.13
CA ASN A 2 -12.85 3.62 -7.74
C ASN A 2 -11.52 3.92 -7.05
N HIS A 3 -11.56 4.81 -6.08
CA HIS A 3 -10.42 5.07 -5.20
C HIS A 3 -10.51 4.15 -3.99
N VAL A 4 -9.36 3.61 -3.60
CA VAL A 4 -9.18 2.72 -2.45
C VAL A 4 -8.14 3.32 -1.53
N LYS A 5 -8.20 2.95 -0.26
CA LYS A 5 -7.19 3.32 0.73
C LYS A 5 -6.09 2.27 0.71
N PHE A 6 -4.90 2.69 0.32
CA PHE A 6 -3.66 1.93 0.37
C PHE A 6 -2.90 2.30 1.63
N GLU A 7 -2.54 1.31 2.44
CA GLU A 7 -1.75 1.49 3.66
C GLU A 7 -0.51 0.61 3.61
N TYR A 8 0.64 1.14 4.04
CA TYR A 8 1.89 0.37 4.08
C TYR A 8 2.77 0.77 5.27
N GLN A 9 3.70 -0.10 5.63
CA GLN A 9 4.67 0.15 6.69
C GLN A 9 6.09 -0.12 6.21
N ILE A 10 6.97 0.88 6.31
CA ILE A 10 8.36 0.76 5.86
C ILE A 10 9.06 -0.28 6.72
N MET A 11 9.53 -1.37 6.11
CA MET A 11 10.22 -2.49 6.79
C MET A 11 9.43 -3.11 7.96
N GLY A 12 8.11 -2.87 8.06
CA GLY A 12 7.32 -3.28 9.23
C GLY A 12 7.64 -2.52 10.52
N ILE A 13 8.32 -1.36 10.44
CA ILE A 13 8.69 -0.53 11.59
C ILE A 13 7.99 0.82 11.51
N GLY A 14 7.51 1.32 12.65
CA GLY A 14 6.93 2.66 12.76
C GLY A 14 5.44 2.73 12.41
N ARG A 15 4.96 3.90 11.97
CA ARG A 15 3.53 4.14 11.69
C ARG A 15 3.16 3.66 10.30
N TRP A 16 1.90 3.21 10.16
CA TRP A 16 1.30 2.97 8.87
C TRP A 16 1.15 4.29 8.10
N ILE A 17 1.60 4.29 6.85
CA ILE A 17 1.44 5.39 5.91
C ILE A 17 0.23 5.07 5.04
N SER A 18 -0.70 6.01 4.93
CA SER A 18 -1.93 5.84 4.16
C SER A 18 -2.00 6.79 2.97
N ALA A 19 -2.43 6.29 1.82
CA ALA A 19 -2.72 7.05 0.62
C ALA A 19 -4.06 6.62 0.01
N THR A 20 -4.79 7.56 -0.59
CA THR A 20 -6.00 7.26 -1.36
C THR A 20 -5.65 7.34 -2.84
N VAL A 21 -5.68 6.20 -3.52
CA VAL A 21 -5.29 6.06 -4.93
C VAL A 21 -6.32 5.22 -5.68
N SER A 22 -6.25 5.17 -7.01
CA SER A 22 -7.09 4.24 -7.78
C SER A 22 -6.72 2.78 -7.49
N LEU A 23 -7.68 1.87 -7.66
CA LEU A 23 -7.46 0.44 -7.46
C LEU A 23 -6.25 -0.08 -8.25
N ASP A 24 -6.13 0.27 -9.53
CA ASP A 24 -5.00 -0.16 -10.37
C ASP A 24 -3.63 0.26 -9.83
N ILE A 25 -3.56 1.46 -9.23
CA ILE A 25 -2.35 1.99 -8.64
C ILE A 25 -2.07 1.32 -7.29
N ALA A 26 -3.10 1.12 -6.46
CA ALA A 26 -2.97 0.41 -5.19
C ALA A 26 -2.44 -1.02 -5.38
N THR A 27 -2.92 -1.74 -6.39
CA THR A 27 -2.46 -3.09 -6.71
C THR A 27 -0.98 -3.10 -7.11
N LYS A 28 -0.56 -2.20 -8.02
CA LYS A 28 0.85 -2.09 -8.43
C LYS A 28 1.79 -1.74 -7.27
N LEU A 29 1.39 -0.79 -6.43
CA LEU A 29 2.18 -0.41 -5.25
C LEU A 29 2.25 -1.55 -4.23
N ALA A 30 1.17 -2.31 -4.05
CA ALA A 30 1.17 -3.46 -3.16
C ALA A 30 2.15 -4.55 -3.62
N GLU A 31 2.18 -4.86 -4.92
CA GLU A 31 3.14 -5.81 -5.50
C GLU A 31 4.59 -5.35 -5.27
N GLU A 32 4.89 -4.10 -5.60
CA GLU A 32 6.22 -3.52 -5.44
C GLU A 32 6.66 -3.53 -3.96
N TYR A 33 5.81 -3.04 -3.06
CA TYR A 33 6.19 -2.88 -1.65
C TYR A 33 6.24 -4.22 -0.93
N THR A 34 5.40 -5.18 -1.30
CA THR A 34 5.50 -6.57 -0.80
C THR A 34 6.83 -7.21 -1.25
N SER A 35 7.31 -6.90 -2.46
CA SER A 35 8.62 -7.39 -2.93
C SER A 35 9.79 -6.87 -2.10
N TYR A 36 9.65 -5.68 -1.48
CA TYR A 36 10.60 -5.13 -0.51
C TYR A 36 10.46 -5.72 0.90
N GLY A 37 9.50 -6.64 1.10
CA GLY A 37 9.17 -7.22 2.40
C GLY A 37 8.36 -6.29 3.30
N TRP A 38 7.75 -5.25 2.75
CA TRP A 38 6.97 -4.29 3.54
C TRP A 38 5.53 -4.77 3.70
N PRO A 39 4.96 -4.70 4.92
CA PRO A 39 3.54 -4.95 5.13
C PRO A 39 2.69 -3.93 4.38
N VAL A 40 1.67 -4.41 3.65
CA VAL A 40 0.73 -3.60 2.87
C VAL A 40 -0.72 -4.03 3.13
N LYS A 41 -1.65 -3.09 2.96
CA LYS A 41 -3.10 -3.28 3.08
C LYS A 41 -3.85 -2.41 2.08
N ILE A 42 -4.86 -2.98 1.42
CA ILE A 42 -5.79 -2.27 0.55
C ILE A 42 -7.19 -2.40 1.15
N SER A 43 -7.93 -1.28 1.25
CA SER A 43 -9.30 -1.21 1.80
C SER A 43 -10.20 -0.27 1.02
#